data_AF-A0A956F2H0-F1
#
_entry.id   AF-A0A956F2H0-F1
#
_cell.length_a   1.000
_cell.length_b   1.000
_cell.length_c   1.000
_cell.angle_alpha   90.00
_cell.angle_beta   90.00
_cell.angle_gamma   90.00
#
_symmetry.space_group_name_H-M   'P 1'
#
loop_
_entity.id
_entity.type
_entity.pdbx_description
1 polymer ?
#
loop_
_entity_poly.entity_id
_entity_poly.type
_entity_poly.pdbx_seq_one_letter_code
_entity_poly.pdbx_strand_id
1 'polypeptide(L)'
;MATKKKIQWPDTAFSGAPALGGKDAVEIGRLVYENFEDTSVPEIVREEKLNLTPMTLNRCLAAYRVAMNLGDGKWEHLSFAMLRTLDSLVEAQQAAMAKKAAKENWSAHQLQAEVARLNKKKKGKRRGRPALPSIVRSVNQLKSFVDGPRGISASMDSLKELSPEQIEHVKNVVRGLRSQLKDVEGKLK
;
A
#
# COMPACT_ATOMS: atom_id res chain seq x y z
N MET A 1 -27.84 -13.15 -3.47
CA MET A 1 -26.47 -13.67 -3.29
C MET A 1 -25.73 -13.43 -4.59
N ALA A 2 -24.87 -12.40 -4.66
CA ALA A 2 -24.08 -12.14 -5.86
C ALA A 2 -23.09 -13.30 -6.05
N THR A 3 -23.14 -13.96 -7.19
CA THR A 3 -22.21 -15.00 -7.60
C THR A 3 -20.82 -14.39 -7.67
N LYS A 4 -19.95 -14.69 -6.69
CA LYS A 4 -18.55 -14.27 -6.67
C LYS A 4 -17.92 -14.74 -7.99
N LYS A 5 -17.48 -13.81 -8.84
CA LYS A 5 -16.82 -14.13 -10.10
C LYS A 5 -15.60 -14.99 -9.77
N LYS A 6 -15.51 -16.19 -10.35
CA LYS A 6 -14.39 -17.10 -10.07
C LYS A 6 -13.10 -16.46 -10.60
N ILE A 7 -12.23 -16.04 -9.69
CA ILE A 7 -10.96 -15.39 -10.03
C ILE A 7 -9.98 -16.47 -10.46
N GLN A 8 -9.31 -16.24 -11.60
CA GLN A 8 -8.25 -17.10 -12.08
C GLN A 8 -6.92 -16.59 -11.52
N TRP A 9 -6.52 -17.14 -10.38
CA TRP A 9 -5.23 -16.84 -9.75
C TRP A 9 -4.08 -17.52 -10.50
N PRO A 10 -2.88 -16.89 -10.57
CA PRO A 10 -1.67 -17.58 -11.00
C PRO A 10 -1.35 -18.77 -10.09
N ASP A 11 -0.77 -19.85 -10.64
CA ASP A 11 -0.37 -21.05 -9.87
C ASP A 11 0.60 -20.73 -8.73
N THR A 12 1.38 -19.66 -8.87
CA THR A 12 2.29 -19.13 -7.84
C THR A 12 1.58 -18.59 -6.60
N ALA A 13 0.26 -18.33 -6.67
CA ALA A 13 -0.54 -17.97 -5.51
C ALA A 13 -0.85 -19.17 -4.60
N PHE A 14 -0.72 -20.40 -5.12
CA PHE A 14 -0.99 -21.65 -4.39
C PHE A 14 0.26 -22.50 -4.15
N SER A 15 1.31 -22.34 -4.95
CA SER A 15 2.58 -23.04 -4.73
C SER A 15 3.37 -22.39 -3.58
N GLY A 16 3.69 -23.19 -2.56
CA GLY A 16 4.33 -22.75 -1.32
C GLY A 16 5.84 -22.49 -1.46
N ALA A 17 6.22 -21.62 -2.41
CA ALA A 17 7.56 -21.40 -2.98
C ALA A 17 7.83 -22.23 -4.25
N PRO A 18 8.35 -21.62 -5.34
CA PRO A 18 9.55 -20.79 -5.34
C PRO A 18 9.31 -19.27 -5.25
N ALA A 19 10.41 -18.50 -5.23
CA ALA A 19 10.42 -17.05 -5.13
C ALA A 19 9.48 -16.40 -6.17
N LEU A 20 8.41 -15.76 -5.68
CA LEU A 20 7.42 -15.08 -6.50
C LEU A 20 8.09 -14.11 -7.49
N GLY A 21 7.86 -14.33 -8.79
CA GLY A 21 8.39 -13.48 -9.86
C GLY A 21 7.77 -12.08 -9.83
N GLY A 22 8.42 -11.13 -10.52
CA GLY A 22 7.89 -9.77 -10.66
C GLY A 22 6.52 -9.75 -11.34
N LYS A 23 6.37 -10.50 -12.44
CA LYS A 23 5.11 -10.60 -13.21
C LYS A 23 3.98 -11.20 -12.38
N ASP A 24 4.22 -12.34 -11.73
CA ASP A 24 3.21 -12.98 -10.88
C ASP A 24 2.82 -12.11 -9.68
N ALA A 25 3.78 -11.41 -9.06
CA ALA A 25 3.48 -10.50 -7.96
C ALA A 25 2.59 -9.33 -8.39
N VAL A 26 2.86 -8.75 -9.57
CA VAL A 26 2.04 -7.68 -10.15
C VAL A 26 0.66 -8.20 -10.50
N GLU A 27 0.56 -9.38 -11.11
CA GLU A 27 -0.72 -9.98 -11.50
C GLU A 27 -1.58 -10.33 -10.29
N ILE A 28 -1.01 -10.95 -9.26
CA ILE A 28 -1.71 -11.20 -7.99
C ILE A 28 -2.19 -9.88 -7.37
N GLY A 29 -1.34 -8.84 -7.37
CA GLY A 29 -1.72 -7.52 -6.87
C GLY A 29 -2.87 -6.89 -7.67
N ARG A 30 -2.87 -7.04 -9.01
CA ARG A 30 -3.94 -6.59 -9.91
C ARG A 30 -5.26 -7.28 -9.59
N LEU A 31 -5.25 -8.61 -9.48
CA LEU A 31 -6.44 -9.39 -9.15
C LEU A 31 -7.03 -9.01 -7.79
N VAL A 32 -6.19 -8.76 -6.79
CA VAL A 32 -6.64 -8.24 -5.49
C VAL A 32 -7.29 -6.87 -5.66
N TYR A 33 -6.61 -5.95 -6.35
CA TYR A 33 -7.07 -4.57 -6.53
C TYR A 33 -8.41 -4.48 -7.28
N GLU A 34 -8.61 -5.31 -8.30
CA GLU A 34 -9.81 -5.26 -9.16
C GLU A 34 -11.04 -5.98 -8.57
N ASN A 35 -10.84 -6.94 -7.66
CA ASN A 35 -11.91 -7.84 -7.23
C ASN A 35 -12.23 -7.78 -5.72
N PHE A 36 -11.42 -7.08 -4.92
CA PHE A 36 -11.51 -7.09 -3.46
C PHE A 36 -11.35 -5.69 -2.84
N GLU A 37 -12.10 -4.71 -3.34
CA GLU A 37 -12.03 -3.32 -2.87
C GLU A 37 -12.32 -3.20 -1.36
N ASP A 38 -13.34 -3.91 -0.86
CA ASP A 38 -13.80 -3.83 0.54
C ASP A 38 -13.37 -5.01 1.42
N THR A 39 -12.56 -5.95 0.92
CA THR A 39 -12.17 -7.15 1.66
C THR A 39 -10.78 -7.00 2.29
N SER A 40 -10.65 -7.38 3.56
CA SER A 40 -9.36 -7.30 4.24
C SER A 40 -8.37 -8.34 3.69
N VAL A 41 -7.08 -7.99 3.56
CA VAL A 41 -6.05 -8.90 3.06
C VAL A 41 -5.99 -10.27 3.78
N PRO A 42 -6.10 -10.36 5.12
CA PRO A 42 -6.16 -11.65 5.81
C PRO A 42 -7.39 -12.49 5.43
N GLU A 43 -8.52 -11.84 5.19
CA GLU A 43 -9.75 -12.48 4.78
C GLU A 43 -9.67 -13.02 3.35
N ILE A 44 -9.09 -12.24 2.41
CA ILE A 44 -8.83 -12.69 1.04
C ILE A 44 -7.99 -13.97 1.03
N VAL A 45 -6.87 -13.99 1.76
CA VAL A 45 -6.00 -15.18 1.85
C VAL A 45 -6.78 -16.41 2.33
N ARG A 46 -7.64 -16.24 3.34
CA ARG A 46 -8.44 -17.32 3.92
C ARG A 46 -9.53 -17.81 2.98
N GLU A 47 -10.31 -16.91 2.40
CA GLU A 47 -11.44 -17.24 1.53
C GLU A 47 -11.00 -17.87 0.21
N GLU A 48 -9.97 -17.29 -0.41
CA GLU A 48 -9.42 -17.77 -1.68
C GLU A 48 -8.43 -18.93 -1.48
N LYS A 49 -8.19 -19.33 -0.23
CA LYS A 49 -7.29 -20.43 0.16
C LYS A 49 -5.89 -20.28 -0.46
N LEU A 50 -5.39 -19.05 -0.50
CA LEU A 50 -4.08 -18.76 -1.06
C LEU A 50 -2.99 -19.34 -0.15
N ASN A 51 -1.91 -19.86 -0.74
CA ASN A 51 -0.75 -20.31 0.01
C ASN A 51 0.25 -19.17 0.26
N LEU A 52 -0.27 -17.94 0.37
CA LEU A 52 0.48 -16.73 0.59
C LEU A 52 0.18 -16.20 1.99
N THR A 53 1.20 -15.69 2.68
CA THR A 53 0.96 -14.95 3.92
C THR A 53 0.24 -13.62 3.61
N PRO A 54 -0.58 -13.08 4.52
CA PRO A 54 -1.17 -11.74 4.38
C PRO A 54 -0.12 -10.65 4.12
N MET A 55 1.08 -10.82 4.68
CA MET A 55 2.21 -9.96 4.42
C MET A 55 2.65 -10.05 2.95
N THR A 56 2.81 -11.26 2.40
CA THR A 56 3.15 -11.47 0.99
C THR A 56 2.10 -10.87 0.05
N LEU A 57 0.81 -11.05 0.34
CA LEU A 57 -0.26 -10.48 -0.47
C LEU A 57 -0.23 -8.95 -0.49
N ASN A 58 0.01 -8.31 0.66
CA ASN A 58 0.25 -6.86 0.74
C ASN A 58 1.45 -6.41 -0.09
N ARG A 59 2.49 -7.24 -0.19
CA ARG A 59 3.69 -6.95 -1.00
C ARG A 59 3.39 -7.08 -2.49
N CYS A 60 2.51 -7.98 -2.90
CA CYS A 60 2.00 -8.07 -4.29
C CYS A 60 1.22 -6.81 -4.67
N LEU A 61 0.31 -6.35 -3.80
CA LEU A 61 -0.40 -5.08 -3.98
C LEU A 61 0.56 -3.88 -4.13
N ALA A 62 1.62 -3.83 -3.32
CA ALA A 62 2.67 -2.82 -3.45
C ALA A 62 3.38 -2.88 -4.81
N ALA A 63 3.74 -4.08 -5.27
CA ALA A 63 4.36 -4.27 -6.59
C ALA A 63 3.44 -3.80 -7.72
N TYR A 64 2.14 -4.12 -7.64
CA TYR A 64 1.14 -3.66 -8.61
C TYR A 64 1.02 -2.13 -8.65
N ARG A 65 0.94 -1.45 -7.49
CA ARG A 65 0.91 0.03 -7.44
C ARG A 65 2.15 0.66 -8.09
N VAL A 66 3.33 0.10 -7.84
CA VAL A 66 4.56 0.57 -8.49
C VAL A 66 4.50 0.33 -10.00
N ALA A 67 4.01 -0.83 -10.44
CA ALA A 67 3.83 -1.11 -11.87
C ALA A 67 2.91 -0.09 -12.55
N MET A 68 1.76 0.23 -11.93
CA MET A 68 0.84 1.28 -12.42
C MET A 68 1.54 2.64 -12.55
N ASN A 69 2.31 3.03 -11.55
CA ASN A 69 3.05 4.30 -11.52
C ASN A 69 4.16 4.39 -12.59
N LEU A 70 4.79 3.26 -12.93
CA LEU A 70 5.81 3.21 -13.98
C LEU A 70 5.19 3.21 -15.39
N GLY A 71 3.98 2.66 -15.51
CA GLY A 71 3.27 2.44 -16.77
C GLY A 71 3.71 1.17 -17.49
N ASP A 72 2.97 0.83 -18.55
CA ASP A 72 3.06 -0.45 -19.24
C ASP A 72 4.47 -0.79 -19.75
N GLY A 73 4.88 -2.04 -19.55
CA GLY A 73 6.17 -2.58 -20.00
C GLY A 73 7.40 -2.06 -19.24
N LYS A 74 7.34 -0.92 -18.55
CA LYS A 74 8.50 -0.29 -17.90
C LYS A 74 8.94 -0.98 -16.60
N TRP A 75 8.14 -1.91 -16.09
CA TRP A 75 8.41 -2.64 -14.86
C TRP A 75 8.81 -4.10 -15.11
N GLU A 76 8.66 -4.62 -16.33
CA GLU A 76 8.80 -6.06 -16.62
C GLU A 76 10.21 -6.62 -16.38
N HIS A 77 11.23 -5.78 -16.51
CA HIS A 77 12.62 -6.13 -16.25
C HIS A 77 12.97 -6.06 -14.75
N LEU A 78 12.04 -5.60 -13.89
CA LEU A 78 12.26 -5.46 -12.47
C LEU A 78 11.82 -6.72 -11.72
N SER A 79 12.70 -7.22 -10.86
CA SER A 79 12.34 -8.31 -9.94
C SER A 79 11.31 -7.84 -8.90
N PHE A 80 10.59 -8.79 -8.29
CA PHE A 80 9.66 -8.49 -7.20
C PHE A 80 10.32 -7.71 -6.04
N ALA A 81 11.57 -8.04 -5.71
CA ALA A 81 12.33 -7.32 -4.69
C ALA A 81 12.59 -5.85 -5.07
N MET A 82 12.85 -5.57 -6.35
CA MET A 82 13.05 -4.21 -6.86
C MET A 82 11.76 -3.40 -6.80
N LEU A 83 10.64 -3.97 -7.26
CA LEU A 83 9.34 -3.31 -7.21
C LEU A 83 8.96 -2.92 -5.77
N ARG A 84 9.12 -3.83 -4.82
CA ARG A 84 8.88 -3.53 -3.40
C ARG A 84 9.78 -2.44 -2.83
N THR A 85 11.03 -2.38 -3.29
CA THR A 85 11.98 -1.36 -2.84
C THR A 85 11.51 0.03 -3.29
N LEU A 86 11.01 0.11 -4.52
CA LEU A 86 10.46 1.34 -5.10
C LEU A 86 9.17 1.81 -4.43
N ASP A 87 8.33 0.92 -3.89
CA ASP A 87 7.07 1.30 -3.20
C ASP A 87 7.29 2.29 -2.03
N SER A 88 8.49 2.34 -1.45
CA SER A 88 8.86 3.32 -0.41
C SER A 88 9.09 4.75 -0.92
N LEU A 89 9.07 4.97 -2.23
CA LEU A 89 9.30 6.24 -2.90
C LEU A 89 8.00 6.83 -3.45
N VAL A 90 7.96 8.15 -3.67
CA VAL A 90 6.88 8.80 -4.42
C VAL A 90 7.00 8.49 -5.92
N GLU A 91 5.90 8.54 -6.65
CA GLU A 91 5.80 8.18 -8.08
C GLU A 91 6.92 8.75 -8.96
N ALA A 92 7.17 10.07 -8.91
CA ALA A 92 8.25 10.70 -9.68
C ALA A 92 9.64 10.13 -9.37
N GLN A 93 9.88 9.73 -8.10
CA GLN A 93 11.12 9.09 -7.68
C GLN A 93 11.18 7.62 -8.10
N GLN A 94 10.05 6.92 -8.12
CA GLN A 94 9.97 5.53 -8.61
C GLN A 94 10.41 5.44 -10.06
N ALA A 95 9.85 6.29 -10.93
CA ALA A 95 10.20 6.32 -12.35
C ALA A 95 11.68 6.67 -12.59
N ALA A 96 12.18 7.70 -11.91
CA ALA A 96 13.59 8.09 -12.00
C ALA A 96 14.52 6.95 -11.54
N MET A 97 14.17 6.27 -10.44
CA MET A 97 14.97 5.19 -9.89
C MET A 97 14.93 3.93 -10.75
N ALA A 98 13.77 3.55 -11.28
CA ALA A 98 13.63 2.43 -12.20
C ALA A 98 14.47 2.66 -13.47
N LYS A 99 14.38 3.85 -14.07
CA LYS A 99 15.19 4.22 -15.25
C LYS A 99 16.69 4.17 -14.96
N LYS A 100 17.12 4.66 -13.80
CA LYS A 100 18.52 4.64 -13.39
C LYS A 100 19.02 3.21 -13.18
N ALA A 101 18.23 2.38 -12.48
CA ALA A 101 18.55 0.98 -12.24
C ALA A 101 18.65 0.18 -13.55
N ALA A 102 17.75 0.42 -14.51
CA ALA A 102 17.81 -0.20 -15.82
C ALA A 102 19.06 0.23 -16.61
N LYS A 103 19.36 1.53 -16.64
CA LYS A 103 20.53 2.08 -17.36
C LYS A 103 21.85 1.53 -16.82
N GLU A 104 21.95 1.35 -15.51
CA GLU A 104 23.17 0.92 -14.83
C GLU A 104 23.19 -0.59 -14.49
N ASN A 105 22.21 -1.36 -14.98
CA ASN A 105 22.05 -2.79 -14.71
C ASN A 105 22.13 -3.16 -13.22
N TRP A 106 21.43 -2.41 -12.37
CA TRP A 106 21.48 -2.62 -10.94
C TRP A 106 20.80 -3.91 -10.50
N SER A 107 21.46 -4.61 -9.58
CA SER A 107 20.84 -5.64 -8.75
C SER A 107 19.81 -5.04 -7.78
N ALA A 108 18.91 -5.89 -7.27
CA ALA A 108 17.96 -5.49 -6.23
C ALA A 108 18.65 -4.90 -4.99
N HIS A 109 19.83 -5.43 -4.63
CA HIS A 109 20.61 -4.95 -3.50
C HIS A 109 21.16 -3.53 -3.73
N GLN A 110 21.67 -3.23 -4.94
CA GLN A 110 22.14 -1.89 -5.30
C GLN A 110 21.00 -0.87 -5.30
N LEU A 111 19.85 -1.25 -5.86
CA LEU A 111 18.65 -0.41 -5.83
C LEU A 111 18.23 -0.13 -4.37
N GLN A 112 18.20 -1.16 -3.52
CA GLN A 112 17.86 -1.00 -2.10
C GLN A 112 18.82 -0.06 -1.38
N ALA A 113 20.13 -0.16 -1.63
CA ALA A 113 21.13 0.73 -1.06
C ALA A 113 20.92 2.18 -1.49
N GLU A 114 20.63 2.43 -2.77
CA GLU A 114 20.40 3.79 -3.27
C GLU A 114 19.09 4.39 -2.75
N VAL A 115 18.00 3.61 -2.75
CA VAL A 115 16.73 4.03 -2.17
C VAL A 115 16.87 4.34 -0.68
N ALA A 116 17.60 3.50 0.06
CA ALA A 116 17.93 3.77 1.45
C ALA A 116 18.75 5.07 1.59
N ARG A 117 19.69 5.34 0.68
CA ARG A 117 20.47 6.59 0.67
C ARG A 117 19.59 7.81 0.38
N LEU A 118 18.65 7.74 -0.55
CA LEU A 118 17.69 8.83 -0.84
C LEU A 118 16.79 9.12 0.37
N ASN A 119 16.28 8.07 1.00
CA ASN A 119 15.47 8.18 2.21
C ASN A 119 16.28 8.68 3.42
N LYS A 120 17.58 8.37 3.49
CA LYS A 120 18.52 8.95 4.46
C LYS A 120 18.87 10.41 4.13
N LYS A 121 19.01 10.81 2.86
CA LYS A 121 19.30 12.20 2.47
C LYS A 121 18.15 13.16 2.79
N LYS A 122 16.90 12.72 2.66
CA LYS A 122 15.72 13.46 3.19
C LYS A 122 15.77 13.63 4.71
N LYS A 123 16.48 12.76 5.42
CA LYS A 123 16.70 12.76 6.87
C LYS A 123 18.13 13.17 7.19
N GLY A 124 18.47 14.44 6.94
CA GLY A 124 19.79 14.99 7.29
C GLY A 124 20.30 14.47 8.65
N LYS A 125 21.54 13.98 8.66
CA LYS A 125 22.35 13.52 9.81
C LYS A 125 21.54 13.25 11.10
N ARG A 126 21.10 12.02 11.32
CA ARG A 126 20.70 11.59 12.67
C ARG A 126 21.28 10.23 13.02
N ARG A 127 22.31 10.27 13.88
CA ARG A 127 22.50 9.34 14.99
C ARG A 127 21.11 8.98 15.56
N GLY A 128 20.87 7.70 15.82
CA GLY A 128 19.56 7.09 16.11
C GLY A 128 18.53 8.03 16.73
N ARG A 129 17.60 8.54 15.92
CA ARG A 129 16.37 9.14 16.46
C ARG A 129 15.45 7.98 16.85
N PRO A 130 15.06 7.85 18.12
CA PRO A 130 14.12 6.82 18.53
C PRO A 130 12.84 6.93 17.70
N ALA A 131 12.22 5.78 17.44
CA ALA A 131 10.95 5.74 16.72
C ALA A 131 9.98 6.70 17.38
N LEU A 132 9.27 7.52 16.58
CA LEU A 132 8.24 8.40 17.13
C LEU A 132 7.28 7.54 17.98
N PRO A 133 6.88 8.02 19.17
CA PRO A 133 5.89 7.35 20.00
C PRO A 133 4.67 6.97 19.16
N SER A 134 4.09 5.79 19.44
CA SER A 134 2.98 5.24 18.65
C SER A 134 1.87 6.28 18.42
N ILE A 135 1.52 7.05 19.45
CA ILE A 135 0.51 8.11 19.36
C ILE A 135 0.85 9.19 18.33
N VAL A 136 2.10 9.63 18.26
CA VAL A 136 2.56 10.66 17.30
C VAL A 136 2.52 10.10 15.87
N ARG A 137 2.82 8.81 15.70
CA ARG A 137 2.73 8.14 14.40
C ARG A 137 1.28 8.00 13.94
N SER A 138 0.39 7.55 14.82
CA SER A 138 -1.03 7.37 14.53
C SER A 138 -1.72 8.70 14.18
N VAL A 139 -1.42 9.77 14.90
CA VAL A 139 -1.97 11.12 14.59
C VAL A 139 -1.48 11.62 13.24
N ASN A 140 -0.20 11.42 12.90
CA ASN A 140 0.33 11.80 11.58
C ASN A 140 -0.31 10.99 10.43
N GLN A 141 -0.61 9.71 10.65
CA GLN A 141 -1.36 8.90 9.69
C GLN A 141 -2.80 9.40 9.53
N LEU A 142 -3.49 9.69 10.63
CA LEU A 142 -4.84 10.26 10.60
C LEU A 142 -4.88 11.56 9.79
N LYS A 143 -3.91 12.46 10.02
CA LYS A 143 -3.77 13.69 9.23
C LYS A 143 -3.67 13.42 7.73
N SER A 144 -2.86 12.43 7.33
CA SER A 144 -2.72 12.08 5.91
C SER A 144 -4.00 11.48 5.30
N PHE A 145 -4.84 10.82 6.10
CA PHE A 145 -6.16 10.34 5.65
C PHE A 145 -7.22 11.44 5.57
N VAL A 146 -7.05 12.55 6.31
CA VAL A 146 -7.98 13.68 6.24
C VAL A 146 -7.61 14.62 5.09
N ASP A 147 -6.32 14.99 4.98
CA ASP A 147 -5.83 16.05 4.08
C ASP A 147 -5.18 15.51 2.79
N GLY A 148 -5.15 14.18 2.61
CA GLY A 148 -4.45 13.55 1.48
C GLY A 148 -5.19 13.66 0.14
N PRO A 149 -4.50 13.44 -1.00
CA PRO A 149 -5.11 13.43 -2.34
C PRO A 149 -6.20 12.36 -2.54
N ARG A 150 -6.26 11.37 -1.65
CA ARG A 150 -7.33 10.35 -1.54
C ARG A 150 -7.97 10.37 -0.15
N GLY A 151 -7.85 11.49 0.55
CA GLY A 151 -8.34 11.65 1.90
C GLY A 151 -9.84 11.94 1.93
N ILE A 152 -10.42 11.94 3.12
CA ILE A 152 -11.85 12.19 3.35
C ILE A 152 -12.29 13.50 2.69
N SER A 153 -11.43 14.52 2.69
CA SER A 153 -11.69 15.81 2.04
C SER A 153 -11.83 15.73 0.51
N ALA A 154 -11.11 14.82 -0.14
CA ALA A 154 -11.17 14.61 -1.58
C ALA A 154 -12.40 13.80 -2.03
N SER A 155 -13.07 13.11 -1.10
CA SER A 155 -14.23 12.25 -1.36
C SER A 155 -15.54 12.82 -0.80
N MET A 156 -15.56 14.11 -0.43
CA MET A 156 -16.76 14.74 0.13
C MET A 156 -17.93 14.82 -0.86
N ASP A 157 -17.64 14.86 -2.17
CA ASP A 157 -18.68 14.88 -3.20
C ASP A 157 -19.46 13.56 -3.26
N SER A 158 -18.83 12.43 -2.91
CA SER A 158 -19.46 11.10 -2.85
C SER A 158 -20.42 10.93 -1.68
N LEU A 159 -20.47 11.87 -0.71
CA LEU A 159 -21.43 11.83 0.39
C LEU A 159 -22.89 11.94 -0.07
N LYS A 160 -23.12 12.50 -1.27
CA LYS A 160 -24.46 12.65 -1.87
C LYS A 160 -25.04 11.33 -2.37
N GLU A 161 -24.19 10.32 -2.59
CA GLU A 161 -24.56 9.02 -3.15
C GLU A 161 -24.80 7.96 -2.07
N LEU A 162 -24.58 8.31 -0.79
CA LEU A 162 -24.71 7.37 0.32
C LEU A 162 -26.19 7.10 0.68
N SER A 163 -26.49 5.84 0.97
CA SER A 163 -27.77 5.44 1.53
C SER A 163 -27.96 6.01 2.95
N PRO A 164 -29.21 6.14 3.43
CA PRO A 164 -29.48 6.58 4.81
C PRO A 164 -28.75 5.74 5.87
N GLU A 165 -28.63 4.43 5.66
CA GLU A 165 -27.93 3.50 6.56
C GLU A 165 -26.42 3.76 6.55
N GLN A 166 -25.84 4.01 5.37
CA GLN A 166 -24.42 4.36 5.23
C GLN A 166 -24.11 5.72 5.86
N ILE A 167 -25.01 6.70 5.72
CA ILE A 167 -24.90 8.01 6.35
C ILE A 167 -24.88 7.87 7.88
N GLU A 168 -25.81 7.09 8.45
CA GLU A 168 -25.83 6.85 9.90
C GLU A 168 -24.59 6.09 10.38
N HIS A 169 -24.11 5.12 9.62
CA HIS A 169 -22.85 4.44 9.91
C HIS A 169 -21.67 5.42 9.96
N VAL A 170 -21.49 6.25 8.92
CA VAL A 170 -20.44 7.27 8.83
C VAL A 170 -20.55 8.26 9.99
N LYS A 171 -21.75 8.76 10.31
CA LYS A 171 -21.96 9.66 11.45
C LYS A 171 -21.53 9.03 12.77
N ASN A 172 -21.85 7.76 13.00
CA ASN A 172 -21.49 7.06 14.24
C ASN A 172 -19.98 6.88 14.35
N VAL A 173 -19.30 6.50 13.26
CA VAL A 173 -17.84 6.38 13.21
C VAL A 173 -17.16 7.73 13.44
N VAL A 174 -17.60 8.79 12.75
CA VAL A 174 -17.05 10.15 12.93
C VAL A 174 -17.27 10.66 14.35
N ARG A 175 -18.44 10.41 14.95
CA ARG A 175 -18.73 10.79 16.34
C ARG A 175 -17.80 10.06 17.33
N GLY A 176 -17.59 8.76 17.13
CA GLY A 176 -16.66 7.96 17.93
C GLY A 176 -15.22 8.48 17.83
N LEU A 177 -14.74 8.72 16.61
CA LEU A 177 -13.41 9.28 16.36
C LEU A 177 -13.25 10.67 17.00
N ARG A 178 -14.25 11.54 16.88
CA ARG A 178 -14.23 12.87 17.50
C ARG A 178 -14.12 12.79 19.02
N SER A 179 -14.86 11.87 19.65
CA SER A 179 -14.77 11.67 21.10
C SER A 179 -13.37 11.22 21.52
N GLN A 180 -12.81 10.22 20.83
CA GLN A 180 -11.46 9.72 21.12
C GLN A 180 -10.38 10.79 20.91
N LEU A 181 -10.49 11.60 19.86
CA LEU A 181 -9.57 12.70 19.62
C LEU A 181 -9.67 13.78 20.69
N LYS A 182 -10.87 14.07 21.19
CA LYS A 182 -11.08 14.98 22.31
C LYS A 182 -10.41 14.46 23.59
N ASP A 183 -10.48 13.17 23.85
CA ASP A 183 -9.80 12.55 24.99
C ASP A 183 -8.27 12.61 24.85
N VAL A 184 -7.75 12.40 23.63
CA VAL A 184 -6.32 12.57 23.34
C VAL A 184 -5.90 14.03 23.55
N GLU A 185 -6.64 14.99 23.03
CA GLU A 185 -6.38 16.42 23.21
C GLU A 185 -6.42 16.84 24.69
N GLY A 186 -7.39 16.33 25.45
CA GLY A 186 -7.49 16.57 26.89
C GLY A 186 -6.31 16.03 27.69
N LYS A 187 -5.67 14.95 27.23
CA LYS A 187 -4.47 14.35 27.84
C LYS A 187 -3.14 14.97 27.37
N LEU A 188 -3.16 15.87 26.38
CA LEU A 188 -1.98 16.58 25.89
C LEU A 188 -1.75 17.94 26.59
N LYS A 189 -2.60 18.28 27.58
CA LYS A 189 -2.40 19.39 28.52
C LYS A 189 -1.59 18.93 29.72
#